data_AF-M7N0F4-F1
#
_entry.id   AF-M7N0F4-F1
#
_cell.length_a   1.000
_cell.length_b   1.000
_cell.length_c   1.000
_cell.angle_alpha   90.00
_cell.angle_beta   90.00
_cell.angle_gamma   90.00
#
_symmetry.space_group_name_H-M   'P 1'
#
loop_
_entity.id
_entity.type
_entity.pdbx_description
1 polymer ?
#
loop_
_entity_poly.entity_id
_entity_poly.type
_entity_poly.pdbx_seq_one_letter_code
_entity_poly.pdbx_strand_id
1 'polypeptide(L)'
;MYSVVAYQVANTIQIKTCKQQLPWQLLFQDSDELFYKSSKDSFIYIFHYGLVCFFNMVPAEIEKAFMDIKPFCDPFFTQKNSDEIPIYI
;
A
#
# COMPACT_ATOMS: atom_id res chain seq x y z
N MET A 1 -9.18 -6.81 16.77
CA MET A 1 -7.92 -6.05 16.88
C MET A 1 -7.54 -5.65 15.48
N TYR A 2 -7.52 -4.35 15.18
CA TYR A 2 -7.16 -3.85 13.86
C TYR A 2 -5.66 -3.58 13.84
N SER A 3 -4.98 -3.96 12.77
CA SER A 3 -3.55 -3.70 12.57
C SER A 3 -3.36 -2.59 11.55
N VAL A 4 -2.36 -1.74 11.77
CA VAL A 4 -1.85 -0.85 10.73
C VAL A 4 -0.35 -1.04 10.65
N VAL A 5 0.11 -1.18 9.41
CA VAL A 5 1.51 -1.37 9.09
C VAL A 5 1.87 -0.48 7.91
N ALA A 6 3.01 0.19 7.99
CA ALA A 6 3.52 1.02 6.90
C ALA A 6 4.90 0.52 6.47
N TYR A 7 5.12 0.46 5.16
CA TYR A 7 6.38 -0.02 4.58
C TYR A 7 6.90 0.98 3.57
N GLN A 8 8.17 1.38 3.71
CA GLN A 8 8.88 2.05 2.63
C GLN A 8 9.35 0.99 1.62
N VAL A 9 8.74 0.96 0.44
CA VAL A 9 8.98 -0.07 -0.58
C VAL A 9 9.75 0.42 -1.79
N ALA A 10 9.85 1.73 -1.99
CA ALA A 10 10.59 2.31 -3.11
C ALA A 10 11.06 3.73 -2.79
N ASN A 11 11.86 4.34 -3.66
CA ASN A 11 12.03 5.80 -3.64
C ASN A 11 10.83 6.49 -4.26
N THR A 12 10.30 5.92 -5.33
CA THR A 12 9.12 6.44 -6.02
C THR A 12 8.20 5.32 -6.49
N ILE A 13 6.90 5.60 -6.49
CA ILE A 13 5.86 4.74 -7.05
C ILE A 13 5.10 5.53 -8.12
N GLN A 14 4.95 4.94 -9.29
CA GLN A 14 4.22 5.54 -10.40
C GLN A 14 2.70 5.45 -10.19
N ILE A 15 2.18 6.30 -9.30
CA ILE A 15 0.77 6.29 -8.86
C ILE A 15 -0.22 6.41 -10.04
N LYS A 16 0.12 7.16 -11.10
CA LYS A 16 -0.73 7.29 -12.31
C LYS A 16 -0.99 5.93 -12.97
N THR A 17 0.02 5.07 -13.01
CA THR A 17 -0.07 3.72 -13.58
C THR A 17 -0.77 2.78 -12.62
N CYS A 18 -0.46 2.86 -11.32
CA CYS A 18 -1.13 2.11 -10.26
C CYS A 18 -2.66 2.29 -10.32
N LYS A 19 -3.13 3.53 -10.48
CA LYS A 19 -4.55 3.86 -10.64
C LYS A 19 -5.25 3.04 -11.73
N GLN A 20 -4.60 2.83 -12.87
CA GLN A 20 -5.21 2.20 -14.03
C GLN A 20 -5.15 0.66 -13.98
N GLN A 21 -4.15 0.12 -13.29
CA GLN A 21 -3.83 -1.31 -13.37
C GLN A 21 -4.15 -2.08 -12.08
N LEU A 22 -4.28 -1.40 -10.94
CA LEU A 22 -4.62 -2.07 -9.68
C LEU A 22 -6.11 -2.44 -9.63
N PRO A 23 -6.46 -3.66 -9.19
CA PRO A 23 -7.84 -4.16 -9.21
C PRO A 23 -8.68 -3.67 -8.02
N TRP A 24 -8.14 -2.82 -7.14
CA TRP A 24 -8.80 -2.40 -5.90
C TRP A 24 -9.75 -1.22 -6.13
N GLN A 25 -10.73 -1.07 -5.24
CA GLN A 25 -11.66 0.06 -5.30
C GLN A 25 -10.94 1.33 -4.84
N LEU A 26 -10.74 2.29 -5.75
CA LEU A 26 -10.22 3.60 -5.42
C LEU A 26 -11.25 4.39 -4.61
N LEU A 27 -10.87 4.85 -3.42
CA LEU A 27 -11.69 5.68 -2.53
C LEU A 27 -11.28 7.16 -2.59
N PHE A 28 -9.98 7.43 -2.70
CA PHE A 28 -9.44 8.78 -2.79
C PHE A 28 -8.16 8.80 -3.64
N GLN A 29 -7.89 9.93 -4.27
CA GLN A 29 -6.67 10.17 -5.04
C GLN A 29 -6.31 11.65 -5.04
N ASP A 30 -5.03 11.95 -5.10
CA ASP A 30 -4.51 13.26 -5.50
C ASP A 30 -3.24 13.13 -6.36
N SER A 31 -2.41 14.17 -6.40
CA SER A 31 -1.14 14.20 -7.15
C SER A 31 -0.06 13.27 -6.59
N ASP A 32 -0.14 12.92 -5.31
CA ASP A 32 0.94 12.30 -4.54
C ASP A 32 0.47 11.05 -3.79
N GLU A 33 -0.83 10.76 -3.72
CA GLU A 33 -1.34 9.61 -2.98
C GLU A 33 -2.60 8.95 -3.60
N LEU A 34 -2.78 7.67 -3.27
CA LEU A 34 -3.91 6.86 -3.67
C LEU A 34 -4.41 6.02 -2.50
N PHE A 35 -5.70 6.14 -2.21
CA PHE A 35 -6.35 5.37 -1.15
C PHE A 35 -7.33 4.36 -1.75
N TYR A 36 -7.13 3.09 -1.40
CA TYR A 36 -7.87 1.96 -1.91
C TYR A 36 -8.57 1.18 -0.81
N LYS A 37 -9.70 0.59 -1.18
CA LYS A 37 -10.37 -0.47 -0.44
C LYS A 37 -10.14 -1.80 -1.15
N SER A 38 -9.51 -2.74 -0.45
CA SER A 38 -9.26 -4.09 -0.97
C SER A 38 -10.34 -5.09 -0.56
N SER A 39 -10.94 -4.91 0.62
CA SER A 39 -11.97 -5.77 1.20
C SER A 39 -12.89 -4.96 2.14
N LYS A 40 -13.84 -5.60 2.81
CA LYS A 40 -14.89 -4.93 3.63
C LYS A 40 -14.31 -3.95 4.66
N ASP A 41 -13.26 -4.38 5.35
CA ASP A 41 -12.61 -3.65 6.45
C ASP A 41 -11.09 -3.55 6.24
N SER A 42 -10.60 -3.63 4.99
CA SER A 42 -9.17 -3.61 4.67
C SER A 42 -8.88 -2.54 3.62
N PHE A 43 -7.82 -1.77 3.85
CA PHE A 43 -7.48 -0.61 3.03
C PHE A 43 -5.99 -0.56 2.73
N ILE A 44 -5.66 0.04 1.60
CA ILE A 44 -4.28 0.22 1.12
C ILE A 44 -4.10 1.69 0.78
N TYR A 45 -3.04 2.30 1.30
CA TYR A 45 -2.66 3.67 0.98
C TYR A 45 -1.30 3.65 0.29
N ILE A 46 -1.21 4.22 -0.90
CA ILE A 46 0.03 4.29 -1.68
C ILE A 46 0.43 5.75 -1.82
N PHE A 47 1.68 6.05 -1.49
CA PHE A 47 2.26 7.36 -1.67
C PHE A 47 3.29 7.35 -2.80
N HIS A 48 3.31 8.42 -3.58
CA HIS A 48 4.23 8.62 -4.70
C HIS A 48 5.69 8.53 -4.27
N TYR A 49 6.02 8.96 -3.04
CA TYR A 49 7.36 8.90 -2.46
C TYR A 49 7.74 7.51 -1.89
N GLY A 50 6.99 6.45 -2.26
CA GLY A 50 7.42 5.07 -2.02
C GLY A 50 6.98 4.44 -0.70
N LEU A 51 6.11 5.11 0.05
CA LEU A 51 5.47 4.56 1.24
C LEU A 51 4.17 3.84 0.87
N VAL A 52 3.92 2.68 1.46
CA VAL A 52 2.64 1.97 1.35
C VAL A 52 2.15 1.57 2.73
N CYS A 53 0.93 1.97 3.06
CA CYS A 53 0.28 1.63 4.33
C CYS A 53 -0.83 0.60 4.10
N PHE A 54 -0.93 -0.36 5.00
CA PHE A 54 -1.96 -1.40 4.98
C PHE A 54 -2.73 -1.35 6.29
N PHE A 55 -4.06 -1.30 6.17
CA PHE A 55 -4.98 -1.35 7.30
C PHE A 55 -5.69 -2.70 7.30
N ASN A 56 -5.64 -3.39 8.44
CA ASN A 56 -6.37 -4.62 8.74
C ASN A 56 -6.18 -5.69 7.65
N MET A 57 -4.92 -5.96 7.36
CA MET A 57 -4.50 -6.98 6.41
C MET A 57 -3.60 -8.01 7.08
N VAL A 58 -3.72 -9.26 6.66
CA VAL A 58 -2.79 -10.31 7.09
C VAL A 58 -1.52 -10.29 6.24
N PRO A 59 -0.39 -10.84 6.74
CA PRO A 59 0.88 -10.83 6.02
C PRO A 59 0.81 -11.38 4.57
N ALA A 60 -0.01 -12.40 4.34
CA ALA A 60 -0.21 -12.98 3.01
C ALA A 60 -0.89 -12.00 2.02
N GLU A 61 -1.82 -11.17 2.49
CA GLU A 61 -2.47 -10.14 1.68
C GLU A 61 -1.51 -9.00 1.35
N ILE A 62 -0.70 -8.61 2.33
CA ILE A 62 0.35 -7.59 2.18
C ILE A 62 1.38 -8.04 1.13
N GLU A 63 1.82 -9.30 1.18
CA GLU A 63 2.76 -9.84 0.18
C GLU A 63 2.18 -9.85 -1.22
N LYS A 64 0.90 -10.20 -1.36
CA LYS A 64 0.20 -10.12 -2.64
C LYS A 64 0.14 -8.68 -3.14
N ALA A 65 -0.23 -7.73 -2.28
CA ALA A 65 -0.26 -6.32 -2.64
C ALA A 65 1.13 -5.80 -3.06
N PHE A 66 2.21 -6.27 -2.43
CA PHE A 66 3.56 -5.94 -2.89
C PHE A 66 3.87 -6.49 -4.27
N MET A 67 3.45 -7.72 -4.59
CA MET A 67 3.62 -8.27 -5.94
C MET A 67 2.87 -7.42 -6.98
N ASP A 68 1.69 -6.94 -6.64
CA ASP A 68 0.89 -6.07 -7.51
C ASP A 68 1.51 -4.67 -7.67
N ILE A 69 2.15 -4.12 -6.62
CA ILE A 69 2.73 -2.76 -6.62
C ILE A 69 4.15 -2.73 -7.20
N LYS A 70 4.91 -3.82 -7.05
CA LYS A 70 6.32 -3.93 -7.46
C LYS A 70 6.62 -3.45 -8.90
N PRO A 71 5.79 -3.72 -9.92
CA PRO A 71 6.03 -3.25 -11.29
C PRO A 71 6.05 -1.72 -11.43
N PHE A 72 5.48 -0.99 -10.47
CA PHE A 72 5.35 0.47 -10.50
C PHE A 72 6.40 1.19 -9.65
N CYS A 73 7.31 0.45 -9.02
CA CYS A 73 8.32 0.96 -8.11
C CYS A 73 9.64 1.26 -8.82
N ASP A 74 10.29 2.36 -8.45
CA ASP A 74 11.60 2.75 -8.98
C ASP A 74 12.54 3.26 -7.87
N PRO A 75 13.56 2.48 -7.44
CA PRO A 75 13.65 1.00 -7.47
C PRO A 75 12.86 0.37 -6.31
N PHE A 76 12.45 -0.89 -6.44
CA PHE A 76 11.80 -1.64 -5.34
C PHE A 76 12.81 -2.11 -4.29
N PHE A 77 12.56 -1.80 -3.02
CA PHE A 77 13.37 -2.25 -1.88
C PHE A 77 12.96 -3.63 -1.40
N THR A 78 13.95 -4.48 -1.14
CA THR A 78 13.71 -5.79 -0.51
C THR A 78 13.69 -5.70 1.02
N GLN A 79 14.25 -4.63 1.62
CA GLN A 79 14.19 -4.40 3.06
C GLN A 79 12.83 -3.82 3.46
N LYS A 80 12.02 -4.65 4.13
CA LYS A 80 10.81 -4.22 4.83
C LYS A 80 11.22 -3.51 6.13
N ASN A 81 11.47 -2.21 6.07
CA ASN A 81 11.47 -1.39 7.29
C ASN A 81 10.01 -1.06 7.59
N SER A 82 9.47 -1.67 8.63
CA SER A 82 8.04 -1.57 8.97
C SER A 82 7.82 -1.15 10.40
N ASP A 83 7.01 -0.10 10.57
CA ASP A 83 6.42 0.22 11.85
C ASP A 83 5.03 -0.42 11.92
N GLU A 84 4.88 -1.42 12.79
CA GLU A 84 3.60 -2.05 13.08
C GLU A 84 2.99 -1.40 14.33
N ILE A 85 1.79 -0.83 14.19
CA ILE A 85 1.10 -0.16 15.29
C ILE A 85 -0.26 -0.86 15.51
N PRO A 86 -0.46 -1.52 16.66
CA PRO A 86 -1.76 -2.09 16.99
C PRO A 86 -2.77 -0.98 17.31
N ILE A 87 -3.96 -1.04 16.70
CA ILE A 87 -5.05 -0.10 16.99
C ILE A 87 -6.02 -0.73 17.98
N TYR A 88 -6.22 -0.03 19.10
CA TYR A 88 -7.28 -0.31 20.07
C TYR A 88 -8.46 0.61 19.75
N ILE A 89 -9.60 0.04 19.36
CA ILE A 89 -10.87 0.75 19.12
C ILE A 89 -11.84 0.38 20.23
#